data_AF-A0A9P7VR52-F1
#
_entry.id   AF-A0A9P7VR52-F1
#
_cell.length_a   1.000
_cell.length_b   1.000
_cell.length_c   1.000
_cell.angle_alpha   90.00
_cell.angle_beta   90.00
_cell.angle_gamma   90.00
#
_symmetry.space_group_name_H-M   'P 1'
#
loop_
_entity.id
_entity.type
_entity.pdbx_description
1 polymer ?
#
loop_
_entity_poly.entity_id
_entity_poly.type
_entity_poly.pdbx_seq_one_letter_code
_entity_poly.pdbx_strand_id
1 'polypeptide(L)'
;MPQWADKRKAFTQAQRMRIQVHSYFALNIHVLCDFCIIGTMIAIGPSLFNSVRLFSACIMFDSDLDQRVSSGISAGTPTGLQEGIYTLFDPRGISLLIKDTVVMGDRYFSLLGDKLSEFLTPKSGIVILLLTVVTSLALRSEKRKPSSVVGSTKTSSNAVDINEERVPGEWTPRVFQYPPVPPCPLDLPDIKPILYRPFRWGQYHVTMGTRSMPWEDWIEIDNTYARYQRIREHRMNTKDGDVLRLLPASPGVKSGYDAGKPIELVHELAEYLHKRYPTAFHVTRMTESSQSPIKTIYVVPVDINYDLPPPLLLDSKESPLVIRSVEMEEAENAMKIAASLVQDDLAIMVEGSDDRYYFQGGAICVAGNWRLRDKIGLAMEDIHVTVPQYREKLHVSLTRFFRRLPVDKPVIRNNYSIQIVPPTYNGDGLVDPEELAWSSVLNGPETEFEHRHGRQTEPPLVTPETLRLRTERQTLRRLPLSGAIIFGIRTYVIAVETLAKEPAVPGRMASAVRGWPESVRAYKAGSIYGDILLEYLDRCAQEQEEKGIVEDPMRKYPF
;
A
#
# COMPACT_ATOMS: atom_id res chain seq x y z
N MET A 1 13.62 -50.51 22.97
CA MET A 1 14.22 -51.36 24.03
C MET A 1 15.74 -51.23 23.91
N PRO A 2 16.56 -51.24 24.98
CA PRO A 2 16.28 -51.15 26.42
C PRO A 2 17.06 -50.00 27.13
N GLN A 3 16.78 -49.81 28.42
CA GLN A 3 17.51 -49.00 29.43
C GLN A 3 17.43 -47.45 29.30
N TRP A 4 17.38 -46.78 30.47
CA TRP A 4 17.28 -45.33 30.74
C TRP A 4 15.91 -44.75 31.18
N ALA A 5 15.02 -45.60 31.70
CA ALA A 5 13.82 -45.16 32.41
C ALA A 5 13.95 -45.38 33.92
N ASP A 6 14.88 -44.65 34.60
CA ASP A 6 14.86 -44.50 36.07
C ASP A 6 15.72 -43.34 36.63
N LYS A 7 16.06 -42.34 35.80
CA LYS A 7 16.75 -41.10 36.22
C LYS A 7 16.03 -39.81 35.78
N ARG A 8 14.69 -39.81 35.80
CA ARG A 8 13.85 -38.63 35.45
C ARG A 8 12.72 -38.32 36.44
N LYS A 9 12.85 -38.71 37.71
CA LYS A 9 11.92 -38.30 38.78
C LYS A 9 12.57 -37.70 40.03
N ALA A 10 13.88 -37.43 40.01
CA ALA A 10 14.59 -36.79 41.14
C ALA A 10 15.42 -35.55 40.76
N PHE A 11 15.23 -34.99 39.55
CA PHE A 11 15.95 -33.80 39.07
C PHE A 11 15.02 -32.67 38.59
N THR A 12 13.75 -32.70 39.00
CA THR A 12 12.72 -31.71 38.68
C THR A 12 12.01 -31.15 39.92
N GLN A 13 12.72 -31.12 41.05
CA GLN A 13 12.24 -30.45 42.28
C GLN A 13 13.32 -29.65 43.02
N ALA A 14 14.55 -29.57 42.49
CA ALA A 14 15.67 -28.83 43.10
C ALA A 14 16.21 -27.67 42.24
N GLN A 15 15.55 -27.32 41.13
CA GLN A 15 15.83 -26.11 40.32
C GLN A 15 14.64 -25.13 40.26
N ARG A 16 13.59 -25.35 41.08
CA ARG A 16 12.46 -24.41 41.27
C ARG A 16 12.53 -23.60 42.57
N MET A 17 13.65 -23.66 43.30
CA MET A 17 13.92 -22.83 44.48
C MET A 17 15.34 -22.26 44.42
N ARG A 18 15.64 -21.46 43.38
CA ARG A 18 16.81 -20.56 43.35
C ARG A 18 16.73 -19.50 42.23
N ILE A 19 15.51 -19.10 41.87
CA ILE A 19 15.21 -17.88 41.10
C ILE A 19 14.01 -17.22 41.80
N GLN A 20 14.25 -16.77 43.03
CA GLN A 20 13.28 -15.97 43.80
C GLN A 20 14.00 -15.00 44.75
N VAL A 21 15.23 -14.60 44.39
CA VAL A 21 16.03 -13.58 45.12
C VAL A 21 16.74 -12.61 44.13
N HIS A 22 16.34 -12.57 42.86
CA HIS A 22 16.79 -11.57 41.87
C HIS A 22 15.61 -10.94 41.13
N SER A 23 14.57 -10.58 41.88
CA SER A 23 13.40 -9.84 41.39
C SER A 23 13.06 -8.62 42.25
N TYR A 24 14.00 -8.20 43.11
CA TYR A 24 13.85 -7.05 44.02
C TYR A 24 14.62 -5.78 43.57
N PHE A 25 15.12 -5.73 42.34
CA PHE A 25 15.92 -4.59 41.84
C PHE A 25 15.48 -4.00 40.48
N ALA A 26 14.30 -4.36 39.97
CA ALA A 26 13.78 -3.82 38.71
C ALA A 26 12.31 -3.36 38.80
N LEU A 27 11.92 -2.79 39.95
CA LEU A 27 10.58 -2.23 40.16
C LEU A 27 10.62 -0.83 40.80
N ASN A 28 11.61 0.00 40.44
CA ASN A 28 11.74 1.37 40.97
C ASN A 28 12.15 2.44 39.93
N ILE A 29 11.94 2.19 38.63
CA ILE A 29 12.16 3.21 37.58
C ILE A 29 10.87 3.62 36.86
N HIS A 30 9.76 2.91 37.04
CA HIS A 30 8.48 3.28 36.42
C HIS A 30 7.55 4.17 37.29
N VAL A 31 7.84 4.37 38.57
CA VAL A 31 7.00 5.21 39.46
C VAL A 31 7.44 6.68 39.49
N LEU A 32 8.61 7.01 38.93
CA LEU A 32 9.13 8.39 38.87
C LEU A 32 8.80 9.14 37.57
N CYS A 33 8.32 8.46 36.52
CA CYS A 33 7.91 9.12 35.27
C CYS A 33 6.45 9.57 35.25
N ASP A 34 5.57 8.90 36.00
CA ASP A 34 4.13 9.23 35.98
C ASP A 34 3.78 10.44 36.86
N PHE A 35 4.59 10.78 37.87
CA PHE A 35 4.41 11.99 38.67
C PHE A 35 4.85 13.29 37.97
N CYS A 36 5.78 13.22 37.02
CA CYS A 36 6.21 14.38 36.22
C CYS A 36 5.18 14.80 35.16
N ILE A 37 4.37 13.86 34.66
CA ILE A 37 3.36 14.14 33.63
C ILE A 37 2.11 14.75 34.27
N ILE A 38 1.73 14.33 35.48
CA ILE A 38 0.58 14.89 36.21
C ILE A 38 0.88 16.32 36.73
N GLY A 39 2.12 16.61 37.14
CA GLY A 39 2.52 17.96 37.56
C GLY A 39 2.51 19.00 36.43
N THR A 40 2.68 18.57 35.17
CA THR A 40 2.68 19.47 34.01
C THR A 40 1.26 19.78 33.51
N MET A 41 0.29 18.91 33.80
CA MET A 41 -1.12 19.10 33.40
C MET A 41 -1.95 20.00 34.33
N ILE A 42 -1.42 20.40 35.48
CA ILE A 42 -2.09 21.34 36.42
C ILE A 42 -1.65 22.80 36.17
N ALA A 43 -0.60 23.03 35.38
CA ALA A 43 -0.06 24.37 35.09
C ALA A 43 -0.61 25.04 33.81
N ILE A 44 -1.57 24.43 33.11
CA ILE A 44 -2.22 25.01 31.93
C ILE A 44 -3.72 25.13 32.21
N GLY A 45 -4.21 26.37 32.28
CA GLY A 45 -5.56 26.72 32.70
C GLY A 45 -6.71 26.12 31.86
N PRO A 46 -7.96 26.30 32.33
CA PRO A 46 -9.09 25.47 31.92
C PRO A 46 -9.67 25.94 30.59
N SER A 47 -9.37 25.22 29.50
CA SER A 47 -10.19 25.26 28.29
C SER A 47 -9.94 24.01 27.45
N LEU A 48 -10.59 22.90 27.79
CA LEU A 48 -10.90 21.76 26.91
C LEU A 48 -11.44 20.60 27.75
N PHE A 49 -12.67 20.76 28.26
CA PHE A 49 -13.48 19.63 28.72
C PHE A 49 -14.78 19.64 27.93
N ASN A 50 -14.80 18.86 26.85
CA ASN A 50 -16.03 18.26 26.36
C ASN A 50 -15.67 16.97 25.62
N SER A 51 -16.25 15.87 26.11
CA SER A 51 -16.48 14.62 25.39
C SER A 51 -15.34 13.59 25.37
N VAL A 52 -15.11 12.85 26.47
CA VAL A 52 -14.81 11.41 26.38
C VAL A 52 -15.47 10.69 27.57
N ARG A 53 -16.27 9.67 27.25
CA ARG A 53 -16.97 8.77 28.18
C ARG A 53 -16.00 7.91 28.97
N LEU A 54 -16.29 7.74 30.26
CA LEU A 54 -15.62 6.86 31.21
C LEU A 54 -15.66 5.38 30.77
N PHE A 55 -14.49 4.74 30.75
CA PHE A 55 -14.33 3.33 31.08
C PHE A 55 -14.18 3.23 32.61
N SER A 56 -15.08 2.49 33.28
CA SER A 56 -14.91 2.09 34.67
C SER A 56 -14.09 0.81 34.75
N ALA A 57 -13.01 0.82 35.53
CA ALA A 57 -12.40 -0.38 36.09
C ALA A 57 -11.67 -0.04 37.40
N CYS A 58 -12.20 -0.53 38.52
CA CYS A 58 -11.51 -0.81 39.79
C CYS A 58 -12.27 -2.02 40.40
N ILE A 59 -11.65 -3.20 40.59
CA ILE A 59 -10.83 -3.61 41.77
C ILE A 59 -11.73 -3.65 43.03
N MET A 60 -11.98 -4.74 43.80
CA MET A 60 -11.55 -6.14 43.95
C MET A 60 -12.66 -6.89 44.73
N PHE A 61 -12.70 -8.23 44.72
CA PHE A 61 -12.33 -9.06 45.89
C PHE A 61 -12.46 -10.56 45.61
N ASP A 62 -11.52 -11.24 46.24
CA ASP A 62 -11.16 -12.65 46.27
C ASP A 62 -12.19 -13.53 46.99
N SER A 63 -12.40 -14.76 46.52
CA SER A 63 -12.62 -15.97 47.35
C SER A 63 -12.94 -17.19 46.47
N ASP A 64 -11.94 -18.05 46.31
CA ASP A 64 -12.15 -19.48 46.11
C ASP A 64 -12.83 -20.05 47.36
N LEU A 65 -14.06 -20.57 47.23
CA LEU A 65 -14.54 -21.69 48.06
C LEU A 65 -15.73 -22.39 47.40
N ASP A 66 -15.44 -23.61 46.93
CA ASP A 66 -16.25 -24.82 47.01
C ASP A 66 -17.54 -25.04 46.17
N GLN A 67 -17.46 -26.18 45.49
CA GLN A 67 -18.49 -27.22 45.31
C GLN A 67 -19.57 -27.09 44.22
N ARG A 68 -19.33 -27.90 43.17
CA ARG A 68 -20.26 -28.86 42.55
C ARG A 68 -21.67 -28.92 43.18
N VAL A 69 -22.72 -28.64 42.41
CA VAL A 69 -23.97 -29.44 42.34
C VAL A 69 -24.75 -29.07 41.05
N SER A 70 -25.00 -30.12 40.26
CA SER A 70 -26.14 -30.42 39.35
C SER A 70 -26.80 -29.36 38.44
N SER A 71 -26.77 -29.68 37.14
CA SER A 71 -27.91 -29.78 36.20
C SER A 71 -29.28 -29.21 36.58
N GLY A 72 -29.85 -28.45 35.63
CA GLY A 72 -31.24 -28.62 35.22
C GLY A 72 -32.15 -27.39 35.29
N ILE A 73 -32.92 -27.22 34.20
CA ILE A 73 -34.26 -26.60 34.10
C ILE A 73 -34.33 -25.14 33.61
N SER A 74 -34.72 -25.09 32.34
CA SER A 74 -35.61 -24.20 31.58
C SER A 74 -36.29 -22.96 32.20
N ALA A 75 -36.39 -21.96 31.31
CA ALA A 75 -37.55 -21.11 31.00
C ALA A 75 -37.99 -20.03 32.00
N GLY A 76 -38.15 -18.80 31.47
CA GLY A 76 -39.02 -17.77 32.03
C GLY A 76 -38.43 -16.36 32.02
N THR A 77 -38.72 -15.59 30.98
CA THR A 77 -39.01 -14.14 31.11
C THR A 77 -40.21 -13.94 32.06
N PRO A 78 -40.43 -12.78 32.72
CA PRO A 78 -40.36 -11.46 32.08
C PRO A 78 -40.03 -10.22 32.98
N THR A 79 -39.83 -9.10 32.27
CA THR A 79 -40.22 -7.70 32.59
C THR A 79 -39.70 -7.03 33.87
N GLY A 80 -39.14 -5.84 33.66
CA GLY A 80 -38.69 -4.95 34.73
C GLY A 80 -39.77 -4.05 35.30
N LEU A 81 -39.41 -3.38 36.38
CA LEU A 81 -39.79 -2.00 36.69
C LEU A 81 -38.93 -1.51 37.85
N GLN A 82 -38.34 -0.33 37.64
CA GLN A 82 -37.63 0.49 38.61
C GLN A 82 -38.58 0.94 39.74
N GLU A 83 -38.08 1.10 40.97
CA GLU A 83 -38.09 2.37 41.73
C GLU A 83 -37.54 2.22 43.16
N GLY A 84 -36.93 3.31 43.65
CA GLY A 84 -36.59 3.59 45.05
C GLY A 84 -35.09 3.40 45.39
N ILE A 85 -34.37 4.31 46.05
CA ILE A 85 -34.73 5.31 47.07
C ILE A 85 -33.64 6.42 47.12
N TYR A 86 -34.08 7.66 47.30
CA TYR A 86 -33.29 8.87 47.59
C TYR A 86 -32.91 8.99 49.08
N THR A 87 -32.03 9.97 49.40
CA THR A 87 -31.63 10.60 50.70
C THR A 87 -30.43 9.94 51.43
N LEU A 88 -29.38 10.63 51.92
CA LEU A 88 -29.18 11.98 52.51
C LEU A 88 -27.66 12.35 52.57
N PHE A 89 -27.31 13.55 53.10
CA PHE A 89 -26.01 14.08 53.64
C PHE A 89 -25.46 15.34 52.91
N ASP A 90 -25.76 16.57 53.37
CA ASP A 90 -25.23 17.41 54.50
C ASP A 90 -23.94 18.24 54.17
N PRO A 91 -24.00 19.59 54.06
CA PRO A 91 -22.89 20.46 53.62
C PRO A 91 -21.76 20.74 54.63
N ARG A 92 -21.74 20.16 55.83
CA ARG A 92 -20.75 20.53 56.87
C ARG A 92 -19.40 19.80 56.79
N GLY A 93 -19.30 18.75 55.98
CA GLY A 93 -18.05 17.98 55.78
C GLY A 93 -17.03 18.61 54.84
N ILE A 94 -17.45 19.53 53.95
CA ILE A 94 -16.59 20.08 52.89
C ILE A 94 -15.71 21.24 53.39
N SER A 95 -16.11 21.91 54.47
CA SER A 95 -15.36 23.07 55.00
C SER A 95 -14.09 22.70 55.77
N LEU A 96 -13.98 21.47 56.30
CA LEU A 96 -12.77 21.00 57.00
C LEU A 96 -11.68 20.52 56.04
N LEU A 97 -12.04 19.94 54.88
CA LEU A 97 -11.05 19.44 53.91
C LEU A 97 -10.31 20.57 53.15
N ILE A 98 -10.94 21.74 53.00
CA ILE A 98 -10.37 22.88 52.27
C ILE A 98 -9.37 23.67 53.12
N LYS A 99 -9.51 23.70 54.46
CA LYS A 99 -8.57 24.41 55.34
C LYS A 99 -7.23 23.69 55.51
N ASP A 100 -7.23 22.36 55.51
CA ASP A 100 -5.98 21.58 55.66
C ASP A 100 -5.16 21.50 54.36
N THR A 101 -5.80 21.71 53.20
CA THR A 101 -5.12 21.69 51.89
C THR A 101 -4.37 23.00 51.61
N VAL A 102 -4.85 24.14 52.14
CA VAL A 102 -4.22 25.46 51.93
C VAL A 102 -2.97 25.65 52.79
N VAL A 103 -2.92 25.07 54.00
CA VAL A 103 -1.75 25.18 54.90
C VAL A 103 -0.56 24.30 54.47
N MET A 104 -0.82 23.22 53.70
CA MET A 104 0.23 22.38 53.10
C MET A 104 0.86 22.99 51.84
N GLY A 105 0.14 23.84 51.10
CA GLY A 105 0.64 24.50 49.88
C GLY A 105 1.70 25.57 50.15
N ASP A 106 1.51 26.39 51.18
CA ASP A 106 2.40 27.52 51.49
C ASP A 106 3.77 27.09 52.02
N ARG A 107 3.86 25.92 52.70
CA ARG A 107 5.16 25.34 53.11
C ARG A 107 5.92 24.67 51.97
N TYR A 108 5.23 24.24 50.92
CA TYR A 108 5.86 23.60 49.76
C TYR A 108 6.46 24.63 48.80
N PHE A 109 5.83 25.80 48.67
CA PHE A 109 6.31 26.89 47.79
C PHE A 109 7.55 27.60 48.31
N SER A 110 7.71 27.78 49.64
CA SER A 110 8.94 28.38 50.19
C SER A 110 10.16 27.45 50.05
N LEU A 111 9.96 26.14 50.20
CA LEU A 111 11.01 25.12 50.06
C LEU A 111 11.46 24.89 48.60
N LEU A 112 10.61 25.20 47.62
CA LEU A 112 10.95 25.12 46.20
C LEU A 112 11.68 26.37 45.69
N GLY A 113 11.32 27.55 46.21
CA GLY A 113 11.94 28.83 45.86
C GLY A 113 13.42 28.89 46.26
N ASP A 114 13.75 28.41 47.46
CA ASP A 114 15.12 28.47 47.99
C ASP A 114 16.07 27.44 47.34
N LYS A 115 15.56 26.37 46.72
CA LYS A 115 16.36 25.39 45.96
C LYS A 115 16.55 25.75 44.49
N LEU A 116 15.70 26.61 43.91
CA LEU A 116 15.79 27.02 42.51
C LEU A 116 16.85 28.10 42.27
N SER A 117 17.24 28.87 43.29
CA SER A 117 18.33 29.86 43.20
C SER A 117 19.74 29.24 43.14
N GLU A 118 19.91 27.96 43.50
CA GLU A 118 21.21 27.26 43.43
C GLU A 118 21.49 26.61 42.07
N PHE A 119 20.50 26.46 41.18
CA PHE A 119 20.65 25.73 39.90
C PHE A 119 20.72 26.61 38.63
N LEU A 120 20.60 27.93 38.78
CA LEU A 120 20.68 28.87 37.65
C LEU A 120 22.11 29.38 37.45
N THR A 121 22.93 28.59 36.73
CA THR A 121 24.21 29.10 36.19
C THR A 121 23.98 29.85 34.87
N PRO A 122 24.86 30.78 34.47
CA PRO A 122 24.66 31.66 33.29
C PRO A 122 24.43 30.92 31.97
N LYS A 123 24.84 29.65 31.87
CA LYS A 123 24.65 28.82 30.67
C LYS A 123 23.20 28.37 30.48
N SER A 124 22.41 28.27 31.54
CA SER A 124 20.99 27.89 31.49
C SER A 124 20.11 29.02 30.93
N GLY A 125 20.48 30.28 31.20
CA GLY A 125 19.77 31.46 30.69
C GLY A 125 19.88 31.63 29.17
N ILE A 126 21.01 31.24 28.58
CA ILE A 126 21.25 31.32 27.13
C ILE A 126 20.37 30.32 26.37
N VAL A 127 20.15 29.12 26.93
CA VAL A 127 19.30 28.09 26.30
C VAL A 127 17.83 28.51 26.29
N ILE A 128 17.35 29.14 27.37
CA ILE A 128 15.98 29.67 27.45
C ILE A 128 15.78 30.87 26.51
N LEU A 129 16.79 31.73 26.38
CA LEU A 129 16.76 32.85 25.42
C LEU A 129 16.76 32.35 23.97
N LEU A 130 17.53 31.30 23.65
CA LEU A 130 17.55 30.69 22.32
C LEU A 130 16.21 30.02 21.98
N LEU A 131 15.62 29.29 22.92
CA LEU A 131 14.31 28.66 22.73
C LEU A 131 13.19 29.70 22.54
N THR A 132 13.21 30.80 23.28
CA THR A 132 12.22 31.88 23.10
C THR A 132 12.41 32.62 21.77
N VAL A 133 13.64 32.84 21.31
CA VAL A 133 13.92 33.43 19.99
C VAL A 133 13.51 32.50 18.85
N VAL A 134 13.79 31.20 18.93
CA VAL A 134 13.37 30.21 17.92
C VAL A 134 11.85 30.10 17.85
N THR A 135 11.16 30.13 19.00
CA THR A 135 9.69 30.08 19.04
C THR A 135 9.08 31.37 18.49
N SER A 136 9.67 32.54 18.78
CA SER A 136 9.20 33.83 18.27
C SER A 136 9.46 34.00 16.76
N LEU A 137 10.56 33.43 16.24
CA LEU A 137 10.84 33.38 14.80
C LEU A 137 9.91 32.40 14.06
N ALA A 138 9.59 31.25 14.66
CA ALA A 138 8.59 30.31 14.13
C ALA A 138 7.19 30.95 14.05
N LEU A 139 6.78 31.67 15.10
CA LEU A 139 5.50 32.40 15.14
C LEU A 139 5.46 33.63 14.20
N ARG A 140 6.61 34.21 13.85
CA ARG A 140 6.70 35.29 12.84
C ARG A 140 6.74 34.76 11.41
N SER A 141 7.27 33.55 11.19
CA SER A 141 7.27 32.87 9.89
C SER A 141 5.85 32.53 9.42
N GLU A 142 4.96 32.15 10.36
CA GLU A 142 3.56 31.87 10.04
C GLU A 142 2.72 33.10 9.64
N LYS A 143 3.20 34.32 9.91
CA LYS A 143 2.46 35.57 9.60
C LYS A 143 2.77 36.19 8.24
N ARG A 144 3.56 35.55 7.38
CA ARG A 144 3.85 36.03 6.01
C ARG A 144 3.67 34.94 4.95
N LYS A 145 2.42 34.59 4.66
CA LYS A 145 2.01 34.12 3.33
C LYS A 145 0.83 34.97 2.87
N PRO A 146 0.91 35.65 1.71
CA PRO A 146 -0.23 36.38 1.17
C PRO A 146 -1.28 35.37 0.71
N SER A 147 -2.46 35.44 1.30
CA SER A 147 -3.64 34.66 0.92
C SER A 147 -4.29 35.29 -0.31
N SER A 148 -4.17 34.66 -1.48
CA SER A 148 -5.14 34.85 -2.56
C SER A 148 -6.39 34.02 -2.23
N VAL A 149 -7.46 34.72 -1.88
CA VAL A 149 -8.76 34.16 -1.50
C VAL A 149 -9.51 33.73 -2.77
N VAL A 150 -9.70 32.42 -2.94
CA VAL A 150 -10.87 31.85 -3.62
C VAL A 150 -11.42 30.80 -2.66
N GLY A 151 -12.66 30.99 -2.22
CA GLY A 151 -13.28 30.25 -1.13
C GLY A 151 -13.48 28.77 -1.47
N SER A 152 -12.89 27.90 -0.64
CA SER A 152 -13.32 26.52 -0.50
C SER A 152 -13.89 26.36 0.91
N THR A 153 -15.19 26.18 0.99
CA THR A 153 -15.94 25.90 2.21
C THR A 153 -15.45 24.57 2.78
N LYS A 154 -14.77 24.61 3.93
CA LYS A 154 -14.47 23.40 4.71
C LYS A 154 -15.77 22.90 5.36
N THR A 155 -16.44 21.95 4.73
CA THR A 155 -17.40 21.09 5.43
C THR A 155 -16.63 20.04 6.23
N SER A 156 -16.51 20.26 7.53
CA SER A 156 -16.32 19.18 8.50
C SER A 156 -17.63 18.40 8.61
N SER A 157 -17.78 17.34 7.83
CA SER A 157 -18.75 16.30 8.13
C SER A 157 -17.99 15.04 8.53
N ASN A 158 -18.42 14.40 9.62
CA ASN A 158 -18.22 12.98 9.83
C ASN A 158 -18.96 12.24 8.71
N ALA A 159 -18.39 12.27 7.49
CA ALA A 159 -18.94 11.55 6.36
C ALA A 159 -18.78 10.05 6.68
N VAL A 160 -19.90 9.37 6.84
CA VAL A 160 -19.96 7.91 6.87
C VAL A 160 -19.14 7.37 5.70
N ASP A 161 -18.18 6.50 5.96
CA ASP A 161 -17.48 5.79 4.87
C ASP A 161 -18.50 4.85 4.23
N ILE A 162 -19.15 5.36 3.18
CA ILE A 162 -20.17 4.67 2.40
C ILE A 162 -19.70 3.34 1.80
N ASN A 163 -18.39 3.06 1.81
CA ASN A 163 -17.85 1.77 1.40
C ASN A 163 -17.78 0.77 2.57
N GLU A 164 -17.68 1.22 3.82
CA GLU A 164 -17.66 0.34 4.99
C GLU A 164 -19.02 -0.31 5.25
N GLU A 165 -20.12 0.45 5.12
CA GLU A 165 -21.48 -0.01 5.43
C GLU A 165 -22.15 -0.80 4.30
N ARG A 166 -21.49 -0.94 3.14
CA ARG A 166 -22.01 -1.68 1.99
C ARG A 166 -22.02 -3.18 2.25
N VAL A 167 -23.04 -3.87 1.72
CA VAL A 167 -23.09 -5.34 1.71
C VAL A 167 -21.94 -5.87 0.86
N PRO A 168 -21.10 -6.80 1.38
CA PRO A 168 -19.99 -7.37 0.62
C PRO A 168 -20.42 -7.94 -0.73
N GLY A 169 -19.64 -7.67 -1.77
CA GLY A 169 -19.91 -8.12 -3.14
C GLY A 169 -20.99 -7.35 -3.90
N GLU A 170 -21.72 -6.44 -3.25
CA GLU A 170 -22.74 -5.60 -3.90
C GLU A 170 -22.25 -4.18 -4.15
N TRP A 171 -22.33 -3.66 -5.38
CA TRP A 171 -21.94 -2.29 -5.69
C TRP A 171 -23.11 -1.52 -6.31
N THR A 172 -23.32 -0.28 -5.85
CA THR A 172 -24.29 0.64 -6.46
C THR A 172 -23.55 1.56 -7.44
N PRO A 173 -23.89 1.53 -8.74
CA PRO A 173 -23.30 2.41 -9.74
C PRO A 173 -23.44 3.88 -9.37
N ARG A 174 -22.40 4.67 -9.66
CA ARG A 174 -22.38 6.10 -9.31
C ARG A 174 -22.00 6.94 -10.52
N VAL A 175 -22.67 8.08 -10.66
CA VAL A 175 -22.15 9.14 -11.53
C VAL A 175 -20.91 9.72 -10.85
N PHE A 176 -19.80 9.75 -11.58
CA PHE A 176 -18.55 10.29 -11.08
C PHE A 176 -18.07 11.44 -11.97
N GLN A 177 -17.84 12.59 -11.35
CA GLN A 177 -17.24 13.72 -12.03
C GLN A 177 -15.72 13.62 -11.93
N TYR A 178 -15.11 13.32 -13.07
CA TYR A 178 -13.66 13.21 -13.19
C TYR A 178 -12.96 14.55 -12.95
N PRO A 179 -11.88 14.57 -12.16
CA PRO A 179 -11.00 15.72 -12.10
C PRO A 179 -10.41 16.05 -13.48
N PRO A 180 -10.06 17.31 -13.76
CA PRO A 180 -9.42 17.69 -15.00
C PRO A 180 -8.09 16.94 -15.19
N VAL A 181 -7.88 16.39 -16.38
CA VAL A 181 -6.62 15.74 -16.78
C VAL A 181 -5.95 16.65 -17.82
N PRO A 182 -4.94 17.44 -17.44
CA PRO A 182 -4.26 18.33 -18.38
C PRO A 182 -3.47 17.54 -19.43
N PRO A 183 -3.40 18.02 -20.68
CA PRO A 183 -2.55 17.43 -21.71
C PRO A 183 -1.08 17.35 -21.30
N CYS A 184 -0.38 16.33 -21.79
CA CYS A 184 1.05 16.18 -21.61
C CYS A 184 1.77 17.30 -22.36
N PRO A 185 2.71 18.01 -21.71
CA PRO A 185 3.46 19.06 -22.38
C PRO A 185 4.47 18.52 -23.40
N LEU A 186 4.72 17.21 -23.40
CA LEU A 186 5.66 16.54 -24.29
C LEU A 186 4.91 15.61 -25.25
N ASP A 187 5.38 15.58 -26.50
CA ASP A 187 4.96 14.58 -27.47
C ASP A 187 5.59 13.22 -27.16
N LEU A 188 4.91 12.14 -27.56
CA LEU A 188 5.29 10.77 -27.19
C LEU A 188 6.77 10.41 -27.43
N PRO A 189 7.41 10.77 -28.56
CA PRO A 189 8.82 10.46 -28.80
C PRO A 189 9.77 11.06 -27.74
N ASP A 190 9.37 12.17 -27.12
CA ASP A 190 10.15 12.92 -26.13
C ASP A 190 9.85 12.50 -24.68
N ILE A 191 8.76 11.74 -24.45
CA ILE A 191 8.44 11.21 -23.13
C ILE A 191 9.36 10.03 -22.82
N LYS A 192 10.33 10.24 -21.94
CA LYS A 192 11.25 9.18 -21.50
C LYS A 192 10.61 8.31 -20.41
N PRO A 193 10.95 7.02 -20.33
CA PRO A 193 10.53 6.15 -19.24
C PRO A 193 10.88 6.74 -17.87
N ILE A 194 9.91 6.77 -16.94
CA ILE A 194 10.10 7.26 -15.58
C ILE A 194 10.54 6.10 -14.68
N LEU A 195 11.85 5.93 -14.56
CA LEU A 195 12.39 4.74 -13.91
C LEU A 195 12.54 4.93 -12.40
N TYR A 196 11.81 4.12 -11.63
CA TYR A 196 11.89 4.07 -10.17
C TYR A 196 13.30 3.67 -9.67
N ARG A 197 13.77 4.31 -8.59
CA ARG A 197 14.97 3.89 -7.82
C ARG A 197 14.59 3.53 -6.38
N PRO A 198 14.39 2.25 -6.06
CA PRO A 198 13.96 1.80 -4.73
C PRO A 198 15.06 1.84 -3.66
N PHE A 199 16.28 2.21 -4.02
CA PHE A 199 17.45 1.96 -3.20
C PHE A 199 17.58 2.96 -2.06
N ARG A 200 17.53 2.45 -0.83
CA ARG A 200 17.73 3.23 0.39
C ARG A 200 18.89 2.65 1.18
N TRP A 201 19.63 3.53 1.85
CA TRP A 201 20.61 3.13 2.84
C TRP A 201 19.94 2.41 4.02
N GLY A 202 20.61 1.38 4.56
CA GLY A 202 20.19 0.71 5.80
C GLY A 202 19.25 -0.49 5.62
N GLN A 203 18.47 -0.77 6.67
CA GLN A 203 17.66 -1.98 6.79
C GLN A 203 16.42 -1.96 5.89
N TYR A 204 16.11 -3.12 5.29
CA TYR A 204 14.93 -3.27 4.45
C TYR A 204 13.66 -3.44 5.30
N HIS A 205 12.64 -2.63 5.01
CA HIS A 205 11.35 -2.66 5.68
C HIS A 205 10.23 -3.01 4.70
N VAL A 206 9.52 -4.11 4.96
CA VAL A 206 8.32 -4.48 4.22
C VAL A 206 7.18 -3.54 4.64
N THR A 207 6.68 -2.75 3.70
CA THR A 207 5.54 -1.84 3.90
C THR A 207 4.62 -1.90 2.68
N MET A 208 3.38 -1.41 2.79
CA MET A 208 2.46 -1.32 1.65
C MET A 208 2.98 -0.40 0.54
N GLY A 209 3.78 0.62 0.88
CA GLY A 209 4.38 1.55 -0.09
C GLY A 209 3.37 2.37 -0.91
N THR A 210 2.09 2.37 -0.55
CA THR A 210 1.02 3.06 -1.25
C THR A 210 1.06 4.55 -0.95
N ARG A 211 0.85 5.36 -1.99
CA ARG A 211 0.68 6.81 -1.93
C ARG A 211 -0.50 7.25 -2.79
N SER A 212 -1.02 8.44 -2.52
CA SER A 212 -2.03 9.05 -3.39
C SER A 212 -1.47 9.20 -4.80
N MET A 213 -2.28 8.88 -5.81
CA MET A 213 -1.94 9.07 -7.21
C MET A 213 -2.63 10.35 -7.73
N PRO A 214 -1.89 11.34 -8.23
CA PRO A 214 -2.48 12.42 -9.02
C PRO A 214 -3.26 11.87 -10.21
N TRP A 215 -4.33 12.54 -10.63
CA TRP A 215 -5.20 12.01 -11.69
C TRP A 215 -4.50 11.98 -13.05
N GLU A 216 -3.64 12.96 -13.32
CA GLU A 216 -2.76 13.05 -14.49
C GLU A 216 -1.67 11.98 -14.57
N ASP A 217 -1.52 11.20 -13.50
CA ASP A 217 -0.57 10.10 -13.35
C ASP A 217 -1.28 8.74 -13.44
N TRP A 218 -2.54 8.64 -13.87
CA TRP A 218 -3.22 7.34 -13.90
C TRP A 218 -2.50 6.34 -14.81
N ILE A 219 -2.40 6.65 -16.11
CA ILE A 219 -1.63 5.87 -17.08
C ILE A 219 -0.45 6.71 -17.55
N GLU A 220 0.74 6.12 -17.46
CA GLU A 220 1.98 6.69 -17.99
C GLU A 220 2.39 5.93 -19.25
N ILE A 221 2.49 6.65 -20.36
CA ILE A 221 3.09 6.14 -21.59
C ILE A 221 4.44 6.81 -21.84
N ASP A 222 5.29 6.17 -22.61
CA ASP A 222 6.60 6.72 -22.99
C ASP A 222 6.97 6.34 -24.43
N ASN A 223 8.13 6.83 -24.87
CA ASN A 223 8.67 6.59 -26.22
C ASN A 223 8.97 5.11 -26.54
N THR A 224 8.78 4.19 -25.59
CA THR A 224 8.86 2.74 -25.85
C THR A 224 7.50 2.11 -26.16
N TYR A 225 6.42 2.89 -26.23
CA TYR A 225 5.05 2.43 -26.47
C TYR A 225 4.91 1.40 -27.59
N ALA A 226 5.38 1.70 -28.80
CA ALA A 226 5.26 0.80 -29.95
C ALA A 226 5.97 -0.54 -29.73
N ARG A 227 7.12 -0.54 -29.03
CA ARG A 227 7.84 -1.77 -28.66
C ARG A 227 7.01 -2.61 -27.69
N TYR A 228 6.42 -1.98 -26.68
CA TYR A 228 5.54 -2.68 -25.73
C TYR A 228 4.34 -3.29 -26.44
N GLN A 229 3.68 -2.54 -27.32
CA GLN A 229 2.51 -3.06 -28.03
C GLN A 229 2.86 -4.25 -28.92
N ARG A 230 4.01 -4.23 -29.61
CA ARG A 230 4.46 -5.40 -30.39
C ARG A 230 4.62 -6.67 -29.53
N ILE A 231 5.22 -6.55 -28.35
CA ILE A 231 5.40 -7.68 -27.43
C ILE A 231 4.05 -8.17 -26.91
N ARG A 232 3.17 -7.24 -26.51
CA ARG A 232 1.84 -7.55 -25.97
C ARG A 232 0.95 -8.21 -27.02
N GLU A 233 0.91 -7.67 -28.22
CA GLU A 233 0.18 -8.21 -29.36
C GLU A 233 0.68 -9.63 -29.72
N HIS A 234 2.00 -9.81 -29.84
CA HIS A 234 2.59 -11.14 -30.07
C HIS A 234 2.14 -12.14 -29.02
N ARG A 235 2.13 -11.74 -27.74
CA ARG A 235 1.71 -12.61 -26.64
C ARG A 235 0.22 -12.90 -26.63
N MET A 236 -0.63 -11.91 -26.90
CA MET A 236 -2.07 -12.14 -27.03
C MET A 236 -2.37 -13.10 -28.20
N ASN A 237 -1.64 -13.00 -29.31
CA ASN A 237 -1.83 -13.88 -30.47
C ASN A 237 -1.28 -15.30 -30.28
N THR A 238 -0.20 -15.46 -29.50
CA THR A 238 0.46 -16.77 -29.32
C THR A 238 0.05 -17.50 -28.04
N LYS A 239 -0.46 -16.77 -27.04
CA LYS A 239 -0.77 -17.30 -25.71
C LYS A 239 -2.19 -16.95 -25.22
N ASP A 240 -2.97 -16.17 -25.96
CA ASP A 240 -4.37 -15.73 -25.70
C ASP A 240 -4.89 -16.04 -24.28
N GLY A 241 -5.57 -17.17 -24.07
CA GLY A 241 -6.21 -17.55 -22.81
C GLY A 241 -5.29 -17.70 -21.58
N ASP A 242 -3.97 -17.74 -21.76
CA ASP A 242 -2.95 -17.72 -20.70
C ASP A 242 -2.47 -16.31 -20.33
N VAL A 243 -2.79 -15.29 -21.13
CA VAL A 243 -2.42 -13.88 -20.89
C VAL A 243 -3.63 -12.95 -20.83
N LEU A 244 -4.78 -13.32 -21.38
CA LEU A 244 -6.02 -12.57 -21.27
C LEU A 244 -7.16 -13.54 -20.98
N ARG A 245 -7.89 -13.28 -19.90
CA ARG A 245 -9.03 -14.12 -19.50
C ARG A 245 -9.97 -13.34 -18.61
N LEU A 246 -11.26 -13.59 -18.78
CA LEU A 246 -12.32 -13.15 -17.87
C LEU A 246 -13.02 -14.40 -17.33
N LEU A 247 -13.25 -14.46 -16.03
CA LEU A 247 -13.92 -15.62 -15.42
C LEU A 247 -15.42 -15.37 -15.29
N PRO A 248 -16.26 -16.43 -15.45
CA PRO A 248 -17.67 -16.38 -15.09
C PRO A 248 -17.84 -16.27 -13.57
N ALA A 249 -19.06 -16.01 -13.12
CA ALA A 249 -19.38 -15.97 -11.70
C ALA A 249 -19.11 -17.33 -11.04
N SER A 250 -18.66 -17.30 -9.78
CA SER A 250 -18.50 -18.46 -8.92
C SER A 250 -19.28 -18.24 -7.60
N PRO A 251 -19.49 -19.27 -6.76
CA PRO A 251 -20.24 -19.11 -5.52
C PRO A 251 -19.69 -17.96 -4.66
N GLY A 252 -20.50 -16.91 -4.46
CA GLY A 252 -20.14 -15.73 -3.69
C GLY A 252 -19.27 -14.71 -4.42
N VAL A 253 -18.90 -14.91 -5.69
CA VAL A 253 -18.09 -13.95 -6.45
C VAL A 253 -18.67 -13.69 -7.83
N LYS A 254 -18.95 -12.42 -8.13
CA LYS A 254 -19.44 -11.98 -9.44
C LYS A 254 -18.39 -12.20 -10.53
N SER A 255 -18.84 -12.34 -11.78
CA SER A 255 -17.94 -12.56 -12.91
C SER A 255 -17.00 -11.37 -13.17
N GLY A 256 -15.91 -11.63 -13.87
CA GLY A 256 -14.96 -10.61 -14.34
C GLY A 256 -15.55 -9.62 -15.34
N TYR A 257 -16.73 -9.92 -15.92
CA TYR A 257 -17.42 -9.07 -16.90
C TYR A 257 -18.78 -8.54 -16.44
N ASP A 258 -19.31 -9.01 -15.30
CA ASP A 258 -20.60 -8.56 -14.74
C ASP A 258 -20.60 -7.04 -14.58
N ALA A 259 -21.75 -6.39 -14.76
CA ALA A 259 -21.87 -4.92 -14.78
C ALA A 259 -20.93 -4.23 -15.80
N GLY A 260 -20.40 -4.96 -16.77
CA GLY A 260 -19.63 -4.42 -17.87
C GLY A 260 -18.25 -3.89 -17.50
N LYS A 261 -17.58 -4.45 -16.48
CA LYS A 261 -16.26 -3.98 -15.99
C LYS A 261 -15.25 -3.68 -17.11
N PRO A 262 -15.06 -4.53 -18.14
CA PRO A 262 -14.11 -4.25 -19.22
C PRO A 262 -14.57 -3.12 -20.15
N ILE A 263 -15.88 -2.95 -20.35
CA ILE A 263 -16.46 -1.86 -21.15
C ILE A 263 -16.21 -0.53 -20.44
N GLU A 264 -16.51 -0.45 -19.15
CA GLU A 264 -16.24 0.74 -18.36
C GLU A 264 -14.74 1.09 -18.41
N LEU A 265 -13.87 0.10 -18.18
CA LEU A 265 -12.43 0.29 -18.21
C LEU A 265 -11.95 0.84 -19.55
N VAL A 266 -12.33 0.23 -20.68
CA VAL A 266 -11.82 0.67 -22.00
C VAL A 266 -12.30 2.07 -22.36
N HIS A 267 -13.55 2.42 -22.03
CA HIS A 267 -14.07 3.78 -22.25
C HIS A 267 -13.36 4.82 -21.38
N GLU A 268 -13.08 4.49 -20.12
CA GLU A 268 -12.35 5.40 -19.23
C GLU A 268 -10.88 5.57 -19.63
N LEU A 269 -10.22 4.50 -20.08
CA LEU A 269 -8.87 4.57 -20.63
C LEU A 269 -8.85 5.42 -21.90
N ALA A 270 -9.80 5.22 -22.83
CA ALA A 270 -9.88 6.00 -24.06
C ALA A 270 -10.08 7.50 -23.78
N GLU A 271 -10.99 7.86 -22.86
CA GLU A 271 -11.20 9.23 -22.43
C GLU A 271 -9.95 9.84 -21.77
N TYR A 272 -9.28 9.07 -20.91
CA TYR A 272 -8.07 9.51 -20.23
C TYR A 272 -6.92 9.74 -21.23
N LEU A 273 -6.62 8.76 -22.07
CA LEU A 273 -5.50 8.80 -23.01
C LEU A 273 -5.68 9.89 -24.06
N HIS A 274 -6.89 10.07 -24.59
CA HIS A 274 -7.18 11.16 -25.53
C HIS A 274 -6.96 12.55 -24.90
N LYS A 275 -7.38 12.75 -23.65
CA LYS A 275 -7.19 14.04 -22.94
C LYS A 275 -5.73 14.28 -22.55
N ARG A 276 -5.07 13.24 -22.04
CA ARG A 276 -3.69 13.30 -21.53
C ARG A 276 -2.68 13.34 -22.66
N TYR A 277 -2.90 12.63 -23.76
CA TYR A 277 -1.95 12.46 -24.87
C TYR A 277 -2.64 12.69 -26.23
N PRO A 278 -3.17 13.90 -26.48
CA PRO A 278 -4.03 14.18 -27.64
C PRO A 278 -3.31 14.07 -29.00
N THR A 279 -1.98 14.11 -29.03
CA THR A 279 -1.18 13.91 -30.24
C THR A 279 -0.92 12.44 -30.57
N ALA A 280 -1.09 11.55 -29.59
CA ALA A 280 -0.92 10.10 -29.77
C ALA A 280 -2.26 9.36 -29.90
N PHE A 281 -3.35 9.92 -29.36
CA PHE A 281 -4.68 9.30 -29.32
C PHE A 281 -5.75 10.25 -29.83
N HIS A 282 -6.32 9.91 -30.98
CA HIS A 282 -7.42 10.64 -31.60
C HIS A 282 -8.71 9.85 -31.47
N VAL A 283 -9.83 10.53 -31.24
CA VAL A 283 -11.12 9.85 -31.00
C VAL A 283 -12.19 10.36 -31.96
N THR A 284 -13.10 9.47 -32.35
CA THR A 284 -14.39 9.84 -32.91
C THR A 284 -15.47 9.56 -31.89
N ARG A 285 -16.52 10.40 -31.84
CA ARG A 285 -17.62 10.26 -30.89
C ARG A 285 -18.88 9.79 -31.60
N MET A 286 -19.80 9.17 -30.86
CA MET A 286 -21.07 8.68 -31.42
C MET A 286 -21.95 9.81 -31.98
N THR A 287 -21.81 11.02 -31.43
CA THR A 287 -22.45 12.25 -31.91
C THR A 287 -21.43 13.40 -31.88
N GLU A 288 -21.76 14.55 -32.48
CA GLU A 288 -20.87 15.72 -32.53
C GLU A 288 -20.59 16.36 -31.15
N SER A 289 -21.33 15.96 -30.10
CA SER A 289 -21.12 16.47 -28.75
C SER A 289 -19.81 15.95 -28.15
N SER A 290 -19.01 16.84 -27.55
CA SER A 290 -17.77 16.48 -26.84
C SER A 290 -17.99 15.63 -25.58
N GLN A 291 -19.23 15.56 -25.07
CA GLN A 291 -19.63 14.71 -23.96
C GLN A 291 -20.18 13.35 -24.41
N SER A 292 -20.36 13.16 -25.72
CA SER A 292 -20.87 11.91 -26.29
C SER A 292 -19.84 10.80 -26.16
N PRO A 293 -20.24 9.55 -25.85
CA PRO A 293 -19.32 8.43 -25.74
C PRO A 293 -18.40 8.28 -26.97
N ILE A 294 -17.16 7.85 -26.72
CA ILE A 294 -16.20 7.58 -27.79
C ILE A 294 -16.67 6.36 -28.57
N LYS A 295 -16.68 6.48 -29.89
CA LYS A 295 -16.98 5.40 -30.83
C LYS A 295 -15.70 4.69 -31.26
N THR A 296 -14.69 5.44 -31.69
CA THR A 296 -13.40 4.88 -32.11
C THR A 296 -12.25 5.64 -31.51
N ILE A 297 -11.13 4.96 -31.33
CA ILE A 297 -9.85 5.54 -30.90
C ILE A 297 -8.74 5.11 -31.85
N TYR A 298 -8.10 6.10 -32.48
CA TYR A 298 -6.95 5.94 -33.35
C TYR A 298 -5.66 6.21 -32.57
N VAL A 299 -4.75 5.23 -32.60
CA VAL A 299 -3.50 5.20 -31.85
C VAL A 299 -2.35 5.43 -32.82
N VAL A 300 -1.91 6.68 -32.92
CA VAL A 300 -0.89 7.15 -33.89
C VAL A 300 0.40 6.33 -33.85
N PRO A 301 0.99 5.99 -32.68
CA PRO A 301 2.30 5.34 -32.63
C PRO A 301 2.36 3.93 -33.21
N VAL A 302 1.20 3.27 -33.37
CA VAL A 302 1.11 1.92 -33.96
C VAL A 302 0.23 1.90 -35.22
N ASP A 303 -0.34 3.04 -35.62
CA ASP A 303 -1.21 3.20 -36.78
C ASP A 303 -2.42 2.25 -36.78
N ILE A 304 -3.12 2.15 -35.65
CA ILE A 304 -4.31 1.28 -35.49
C ILE A 304 -5.50 2.11 -35.01
N ASN A 305 -6.67 1.88 -35.62
CA ASN A 305 -7.95 2.42 -35.15
C ASN A 305 -8.79 1.30 -34.53
N TYR A 306 -9.20 1.47 -33.28
CA TYR A 306 -10.05 0.53 -32.57
C TYR A 306 -11.50 1.03 -32.52
N ASP A 307 -12.45 0.17 -32.88
CA ASP A 307 -13.87 0.38 -32.62
C ASP A 307 -14.18 -0.01 -31.17
N LEU A 308 -14.58 0.95 -30.36
CA LEU A 308 -14.96 0.67 -28.98
C LEU A 308 -16.34 -0.01 -28.94
N PRO A 309 -16.54 -1.00 -28.05
CA PRO A 309 -17.86 -1.55 -27.83
C PRO A 309 -18.81 -0.47 -27.29
N PRO A 310 -20.13 -0.60 -27.48
CA PRO A 310 -21.10 0.38 -26.97
C PRO A 310 -20.89 0.73 -25.49
N PRO A 311 -21.11 1.99 -25.06
CA PRO A 311 -20.99 2.38 -23.67
C PRO A 311 -22.01 1.65 -22.79
N LEU A 312 -21.75 1.61 -21.48
CA LEU A 312 -22.66 0.99 -20.50
C LEU A 312 -23.93 1.81 -20.24
N LEU A 313 -23.82 3.13 -20.39
CA LEU A 313 -24.91 4.08 -20.21
C LEU A 313 -25.25 4.66 -21.58
N LEU A 314 -26.51 4.50 -22.01
CA LEU A 314 -27.02 5.09 -23.25
C LEU A 314 -27.55 6.52 -23.00
N ASP A 315 -28.15 6.76 -21.83
CA ASP A 315 -28.50 8.11 -21.35
C ASP A 315 -28.07 8.25 -19.88
N SER A 316 -27.19 9.22 -19.61
CA SER A 316 -26.65 9.49 -18.27
C SER A 316 -27.57 10.33 -17.38
N LYS A 317 -28.74 10.74 -17.90
CA LYS A 317 -29.70 11.60 -17.18
C LYS A 317 -30.76 10.82 -16.38
N GLU A 318 -30.87 9.51 -16.58
CA GLU A 318 -31.85 8.70 -15.87
C GLU A 318 -31.32 8.22 -14.50
N SER A 319 -32.20 8.28 -13.51
CA SER A 319 -31.97 7.75 -12.16
C SER A 319 -33.10 6.79 -11.81
N PRO A 320 -32.82 5.52 -11.46
CA PRO A 320 -31.50 4.93 -11.25
C PRO A 320 -30.70 4.74 -12.55
N LEU A 321 -29.37 4.74 -12.44
CA LEU A 321 -28.49 4.39 -13.57
C LEU A 321 -28.75 2.94 -13.97
N VAL A 322 -29.22 2.73 -15.20
CA VAL A 322 -29.44 1.39 -15.75
C VAL A 322 -28.22 0.99 -16.58
N ILE A 323 -27.40 0.09 -16.04
CA ILE A 323 -26.28 -0.52 -16.77
C ILE A 323 -26.83 -1.64 -17.65
N ARG A 324 -26.55 -1.59 -18.96
CA ARG A 324 -26.92 -2.68 -19.88
C ARG A 324 -26.14 -3.97 -19.55
N SER A 325 -26.72 -5.11 -19.93
CA SER A 325 -25.98 -6.37 -19.92
C SER A 325 -24.87 -6.38 -20.97
N VAL A 326 -23.81 -7.13 -20.69
CA VAL A 326 -22.63 -7.29 -21.55
C VAL A 326 -22.33 -8.78 -21.62
N GLU A 327 -22.24 -9.30 -22.84
CA GLU A 327 -21.88 -10.69 -23.09
C GLU A 327 -20.37 -10.89 -22.99
N MET A 328 -19.95 -12.14 -22.72
CA MET A 328 -18.53 -12.48 -22.53
C MET A 328 -17.66 -12.07 -23.71
N GLU A 329 -18.09 -12.34 -24.96
CA GLU A 329 -17.32 -12.01 -26.16
C GLU A 329 -17.10 -10.50 -26.30
N GLU A 330 -18.14 -9.70 -26.03
CA GLU A 330 -18.05 -8.24 -26.05
C GLU A 330 -17.08 -7.75 -24.96
N ALA A 331 -17.15 -8.32 -23.77
CA ALA A 331 -16.28 -8.00 -22.65
C ALA A 331 -14.81 -8.39 -22.91
N GLU A 332 -14.55 -9.54 -23.53
CA GLU A 332 -13.21 -9.96 -23.92
C GLU A 332 -12.63 -9.05 -25.00
N ASN A 333 -13.42 -8.67 -26.00
CA ASN A 333 -13.00 -7.69 -27.00
C ASN A 333 -12.65 -6.34 -26.34
N ALA A 334 -13.48 -5.87 -25.41
CA ALA A 334 -13.20 -4.65 -24.65
C ALA A 334 -11.88 -4.75 -23.85
N MET A 335 -11.64 -5.90 -23.22
CA MET A 335 -10.41 -6.16 -22.47
C MET A 335 -9.17 -6.20 -23.39
N LYS A 336 -9.29 -6.80 -24.58
CA LYS A 336 -8.26 -6.83 -25.63
C LYS A 336 -7.89 -5.41 -26.09
N ILE A 337 -8.90 -4.58 -26.36
CA ILE A 337 -8.69 -3.17 -26.71
C ILE A 337 -8.03 -2.43 -25.54
N ALA A 338 -8.56 -2.54 -24.32
CA ALA A 338 -7.99 -1.89 -23.13
C ALA A 338 -6.50 -2.23 -22.95
N ALA A 339 -6.13 -3.51 -23.11
CA ALA A 339 -4.75 -3.98 -23.02
C ALA A 339 -3.84 -3.43 -24.13
N SER A 340 -4.41 -3.08 -25.28
CA SER A 340 -3.71 -2.55 -26.47
C SER A 340 -3.56 -1.03 -26.47
N LEU A 341 -4.32 -0.33 -25.60
CA LEU A 341 -4.24 1.13 -25.42
C LEU A 341 -3.16 1.55 -24.42
N VAL A 342 -2.67 0.64 -23.58
CA VAL A 342 -1.73 0.95 -22.49
C VAL A 342 -0.51 0.02 -22.48
N GLN A 343 0.57 0.46 -21.86
CA GLN A 343 1.76 -0.37 -21.63
C GLN A 343 1.65 -1.24 -20.36
N ASP A 344 0.62 -1.00 -19.55
CA ASP A 344 0.36 -1.66 -18.27
C ASP A 344 -0.31 -3.01 -18.48
N ASP A 345 0.08 -4.01 -17.68
CA ASP A 345 -0.82 -5.15 -17.46
C ASP A 345 -2.00 -4.71 -16.59
N LEU A 346 -3.18 -5.25 -16.86
CA LEU A 346 -4.44 -4.82 -16.25
C LEU A 346 -5.12 -6.01 -15.57
N ALA A 347 -5.33 -5.92 -14.26
CA ALA A 347 -6.07 -6.90 -13.48
C ALA A 347 -7.36 -6.31 -12.90
N ILE A 348 -8.46 -7.05 -13.01
CA ILE A 348 -9.79 -6.73 -12.50
C ILE A 348 -9.98 -7.47 -11.17
N MET A 349 -10.03 -6.71 -10.09
CA MET A 349 -10.25 -7.21 -8.74
C MET A 349 -11.72 -6.96 -8.35
N VAL A 350 -12.40 -8.04 -7.94
CA VAL A 350 -13.84 -8.03 -7.62
C VAL A 350 -14.04 -8.46 -6.19
N GLU A 351 -14.88 -7.74 -5.45
CA GLU A 351 -15.24 -8.11 -4.09
C GLU A 351 -16.23 -9.28 -4.08
N GLY A 352 -15.97 -10.29 -3.27
CA GLY A 352 -16.88 -11.38 -2.98
C GLY A 352 -17.85 -11.06 -1.84
N SER A 353 -18.89 -11.88 -1.69
CA SER A 353 -19.87 -11.79 -0.60
C SER A 353 -19.27 -12.14 0.78
N ASP A 354 -18.03 -12.61 0.81
CA ASP A 354 -17.24 -12.95 1.98
C ASP A 354 -16.23 -11.85 2.39
N ASP A 355 -16.35 -10.64 1.82
CA ASP A 355 -15.48 -9.48 2.08
C ASP A 355 -14.03 -9.62 1.58
N ARG A 356 -13.77 -10.60 0.70
CA ARG A 356 -12.45 -10.80 0.07
C ARG A 356 -12.46 -10.25 -1.35
N TYR A 357 -11.29 -9.87 -1.85
CA TYR A 357 -11.13 -9.45 -3.24
C TYR A 357 -10.52 -10.57 -4.07
N TYR A 358 -11.10 -10.84 -5.23
CA TYR A 358 -10.74 -11.93 -6.13
C TYR A 358 -10.24 -11.40 -7.46
N PHE A 359 -9.20 -12.03 -8.01
CA PHE A 359 -8.70 -11.71 -9.33
C PHE A 359 -9.58 -12.35 -10.41
N GLN A 360 -10.59 -11.64 -10.89
CA GLN A 360 -11.66 -12.21 -11.72
C GLN A 360 -11.46 -12.04 -13.23
N GLY A 361 -10.45 -11.29 -13.66
CA GLY A 361 -10.14 -11.17 -15.07
C GLY A 361 -9.09 -10.12 -15.36
N GLY A 362 -8.58 -10.09 -16.58
CA GLY A 362 -7.59 -9.10 -16.98
C GLY A 362 -6.76 -9.51 -18.17
N ALA A 363 -5.75 -8.70 -18.47
CA ALA A 363 -4.75 -8.90 -19.50
C ALA A 363 -3.37 -8.70 -18.89
N ILE A 364 -2.66 -9.81 -18.69
CA ILE A 364 -1.33 -9.93 -18.08
C ILE A 364 -0.37 -10.45 -19.15
N CYS A 365 0.16 -9.52 -19.94
CA CYS A 365 1.04 -9.82 -21.06
C CYS A 365 2.51 -9.77 -20.66
N VAL A 366 2.89 -8.99 -19.65
CA VAL A 366 4.30 -8.74 -19.31
C VAL A 366 4.62 -8.87 -17.81
N ALA A 367 4.09 -9.92 -17.17
CA ALA A 367 4.25 -10.18 -15.73
C ALA A 367 5.68 -10.53 -15.28
N GLY A 368 6.51 -11.11 -16.15
CA GLY A 368 7.90 -11.46 -15.88
C GLY A 368 8.10 -12.74 -15.05
N ASN A 369 7.45 -12.86 -13.89
CA ASN A 369 7.74 -13.91 -12.89
C ASN A 369 6.51 -14.70 -12.39
N TRP A 370 5.35 -14.51 -13.02
CA TRP A 370 4.13 -15.24 -12.69
C TRP A 370 3.21 -15.26 -13.91
N ARG A 371 2.27 -16.23 -13.96
CA ARG A 371 1.32 -16.38 -15.07
C ARG A 371 -0.09 -16.07 -14.60
N LEU A 372 -0.90 -15.48 -15.49
CA LEU A 372 -2.32 -15.23 -15.23
C LEU A 372 -3.03 -16.51 -14.79
N ARG A 373 -2.83 -17.61 -15.52
CA ARG A 373 -3.46 -18.91 -15.27
C ARG A 373 -3.20 -19.49 -13.88
N ASP A 374 -2.09 -19.12 -13.25
CA ASP A 374 -1.73 -19.61 -11.91
C ASP A 374 -2.42 -18.81 -10.78
N LYS A 375 -2.96 -17.63 -11.11
CA LYS A 375 -3.44 -16.65 -10.12
C LYS A 375 -4.90 -16.27 -10.30
N ILE A 376 -5.44 -16.39 -11.51
CA ILE A 376 -6.81 -16.00 -11.82
C ILE A 376 -7.82 -16.84 -11.02
N GLY A 377 -8.86 -16.20 -10.50
CA GLY A 377 -9.89 -16.79 -9.65
C GLY A 377 -9.53 -16.90 -8.17
N LEU A 378 -8.26 -16.72 -7.80
CA LEU A 378 -7.83 -16.75 -6.40
C LEU A 378 -8.14 -15.43 -5.70
N ALA A 379 -8.31 -15.49 -4.37
CA ALA A 379 -8.42 -14.31 -3.54
C ALA A 379 -7.07 -13.59 -3.43
N MET A 380 -7.12 -12.32 -3.06
CA MET A 380 -5.96 -11.43 -2.94
C MET A 380 -4.89 -12.01 -2.01
N GLU A 381 -5.24 -12.61 -0.89
CA GLU A 381 -4.27 -13.23 0.01
C GLU A 381 -3.66 -14.51 -0.57
N ASP A 382 -4.43 -15.25 -1.37
CA ASP A 382 -4.03 -16.54 -1.94
C ASP A 382 -3.06 -16.34 -3.12
N ILE A 383 -3.22 -15.26 -3.89
CA ILE A 383 -2.25 -14.88 -4.92
C ILE A 383 -0.89 -14.47 -4.32
N HIS A 384 -0.85 -14.00 -3.06
CA HIS A 384 0.35 -13.49 -2.37
C HIS A 384 1.02 -14.50 -1.42
N VAL A 385 0.62 -15.78 -1.39
CA VAL A 385 1.16 -16.80 -0.45
C VAL A 385 2.69 -16.92 -0.49
N THR A 386 3.32 -16.68 -1.65
CA THR A 386 4.78 -16.76 -1.80
C THR A 386 5.52 -15.52 -1.29
N VAL A 387 4.83 -14.43 -0.98
CA VAL A 387 5.44 -13.16 -0.57
C VAL A 387 5.82 -13.23 0.92
N PRO A 388 7.12 -13.06 1.26
CA PRO A 388 7.56 -13.10 2.65
C PRO A 388 6.87 -12.04 3.50
N GLN A 389 6.47 -12.41 4.71
CA GLN A 389 5.87 -11.52 5.71
C GLN A 389 4.51 -10.93 5.31
N TYR A 390 3.89 -11.38 4.20
CA TYR A 390 2.61 -10.86 3.74
C TYR A 390 1.50 -11.11 4.77
N ARG A 391 1.34 -12.35 5.21
CA ARG A 391 0.27 -12.75 6.12
C ARG A 391 0.37 -12.03 7.46
N GLU A 392 1.59 -11.85 7.94
CA GLU A 392 1.87 -11.28 9.26
C GLU A 392 1.83 -9.75 9.26
N LYS A 393 2.27 -9.08 8.19
CA LYS A 393 2.45 -7.62 8.16
C LYS A 393 1.51 -6.85 7.25
N LEU A 394 0.99 -7.46 6.18
CA LEU A 394 0.29 -6.75 5.12
C LEU A 394 -1.19 -7.14 4.98
N HIS A 395 -1.53 -8.40 5.21
CA HIS A 395 -2.86 -8.95 4.92
C HIS A 395 -4.02 -8.11 5.48
N VAL A 396 -4.08 -7.92 6.80
CA VAL A 396 -5.20 -7.19 7.45
C VAL A 396 -5.31 -5.75 6.95
N SER A 397 -4.18 -5.07 6.76
CA SER A 397 -4.16 -3.70 6.27
C SER A 397 -4.64 -3.62 4.82
N LEU A 398 -4.21 -4.56 3.98
CA LEU A 398 -4.55 -4.59 2.56
C LEU A 398 -6.02 -4.92 2.31
N THR A 399 -6.59 -5.88 3.05
CA THR A 399 -8.01 -6.24 2.94
C THR A 399 -8.90 -5.05 3.29
N ARG A 400 -8.62 -4.37 4.41
CA ARG A 400 -9.34 -3.14 4.80
C ARG A 400 -9.17 -2.03 3.77
N PHE A 401 -7.94 -1.87 3.24
CA PHE A 401 -7.64 -0.86 2.24
C PHE A 401 -8.45 -1.06 0.96
N PHE A 402 -8.49 -2.29 0.42
CA PHE A 402 -9.25 -2.61 -0.79
C PHE A 402 -10.73 -2.35 -0.59
N ARG A 403 -11.33 -2.78 0.52
CA ARG A 403 -12.74 -2.51 0.81
C ARG A 403 -13.06 -1.01 0.84
N ARG A 404 -12.21 -0.21 1.47
CA ARG A 404 -12.43 1.24 1.67
C ARG A 404 -12.01 2.12 0.50
N LEU A 405 -11.22 1.61 -0.45
CA LEU A 405 -10.67 2.40 -1.56
C LEU A 405 -11.81 3.15 -2.28
N PRO A 406 -11.86 4.49 -2.22
CA PRO A 406 -12.94 5.24 -2.84
C PRO A 406 -12.65 5.48 -4.32
N VAL A 407 -13.67 5.90 -5.07
CA VAL A 407 -13.58 6.20 -6.51
C VAL A 407 -12.66 7.40 -6.80
N ASP A 408 -12.63 8.39 -5.90
CA ASP A 408 -11.98 9.69 -6.09
C ASP A 408 -10.49 9.73 -5.68
N LYS A 409 -10.00 8.71 -4.97
CA LYS A 409 -8.62 8.65 -4.43
C LYS A 409 -7.89 7.39 -4.90
N PRO A 410 -7.55 7.31 -6.20
CA PRO A 410 -6.72 6.23 -6.66
C PRO A 410 -5.33 6.30 -6.02
N VAL A 411 -4.66 5.16 -5.94
CA VAL A 411 -3.33 5.07 -5.33
C VAL A 411 -2.33 4.44 -6.27
N ILE A 412 -1.07 4.69 -5.96
CA ILE A 412 0.08 4.14 -6.64
C ILE A 412 1.05 3.57 -5.62
N ARG A 413 1.74 2.49 -5.98
CA ARG A 413 2.88 1.93 -5.27
C ARG A 413 3.90 1.46 -6.30
N ASN A 414 5.09 1.11 -5.82
CA ASN A 414 6.11 0.54 -6.69
C ASN A 414 6.61 -0.78 -6.11
N ASN A 415 7.03 -1.66 -7.01
CA ASN A 415 7.68 -2.91 -6.71
C ASN A 415 8.94 -3.03 -7.57
N TYR A 416 9.87 -3.90 -7.17
CA TYR A 416 11.07 -4.14 -7.96
C TYR A 416 11.67 -5.51 -7.69
N SER A 417 12.41 -6.01 -8.67
CA SER A 417 13.25 -7.21 -8.58
C SER A 417 14.48 -7.04 -9.47
N ILE A 418 15.44 -7.94 -9.32
CA ILE A 418 16.50 -8.11 -10.31
C ILE A 418 16.07 -9.26 -11.22
N GLN A 419 16.33 -9.11 -12.51
CA GLN A 419 16.18 -10.17 -13.50
C GLN A 419 17.50 -10.35 -14.24
N ILE A 420 17.71 -11.56 -14.75
CA ILE A 420 18.87 -11.90 -15.58
C ILE A 420 18.34 -12.07 -17.00
N VAL A 421 18.91 -11.31 -17.94
CA VAL A 421 18.56 -11.36 -19.36
C VAL A 421 19.75 -11.95 -20.12
N PRO A 422 19.57 -13.05 -20.88
CA PRO A 422 20.66 -13.70 -21.59
C PRO A 422 21.14 -12.82 -22.78
N PRO A 423 22.43 -12.91 -23.16
CA PRO A 423 23.00 -12.10 -24.24
C PRO A 423 22.60 -12.55 -25.66
N THR A 424 22.06 -13.78 -25.80
CA THR A 424 21.65 -14.36 -27.08
C THR A 424 20.14 -14.51 -27.17
N TYR A 425 19.60 -14.20 -28.36
CA TYR A 425 18.17 -14.24 -28.65
C TYR A 425 17.88 -15.25 -29.75
N ASN A 426 16.97 -16.20 -29.49
CA ASN A 426 16.40 -17.09 -30.49
C ASN A 426 14.87 -17.10 -30.34
N GLY A 427 14.13 -17.33 -31.44
CA GLY A 427 12.67 -17.43 -31.43
C GLY A 427 11.97 -16.16 -30.92
N ASP A 428 11.08 -16.31 -29.92
CA ASP A 428 10.35 -15.21 -29.29
C ASP A 428 11.27 -14.12 -28.68
N GLY A 429 12.53 -14.46 -28.37
CA GLY A 429 13.52 -13.49 -27.90
C GLY A 429 13.87 -12.40 -28.92
N LEU A 430 13.54 -12.58 -30.21
CA LEU A 430 13.66 -11.53 -31.22
C LEU A 430 12.58 -10.45 -31.07
N VAL A 431 11.40 -10.83 -30.58
CA VAL A 431 10.29 -9.91 -30.33
C VAL A 431 10.48 -9.22 -28.98
N ASP A 432 10.94 -9.96 -27.97
CA ASP A 432 11.19 -9.49 -26.62
C ASP A 432 12.65 -9.70 -26.15
N PRO A 433 13.59 -8.88 -26.65
CA PRO A 433 15.01 -9.05 -26.34
C PRO A 433 15.40 -8.59 -24.93
N GLU A 434 14.49 -8.04 -24.13
CA GLU A 434 14.84 -7.68 -22.73
C GLU A 434 14.11 -8.58 -21.72
N GLU A 435 13.52 -9.68 -22.21
CA GLU A 435 12.66 -10.57 -21.43
C GLU A 435 11.65 -9.78 -20.57
N LEU A 436 11.07 -8.75 -21.17
CA LEU A 436 10.07 -7.91 -20.53
C LEU A 436 8.89 -8.77 -20.05
N ALA A 437 8.51 -9.75 -20.87
CA ALA A 437 7.32 -10.54 -20.67
C ALA A 437 7.50 -11.73 -19.72
N TRP A 438 8.63 -12.43 -19.82
CA TRP A 438 8.90 -13.62 -19.05
C TRP A 438 10.40 -13.79 -18.83
N SER A 439 10.84 -13.88 -17.57
CA SER A 439 12.24 -14.15 -17.25
C SER A 439 12.52 -15.65 -17.34
N SER A 440 13.03 -16.08 -18.50
CA SER A 440 13.29 -17.50 -18.76
C SER A 440 14.45 -18.02 -17.92
N VAL A 441 15.43 -17.14 -17.63
CA VAL A 441 16.60 -17.48 -16.83
C VAL A 441 16.27 -17.70 -15.37
N LEU A 442 15.28 -17.01 -14.81
CA LEU A 442 14.91 -17.23 -13.40
C LEU A 442 13.84 -18.31 -13.23
N ASN A 443 12.97 -18.47 -14.22
CA ASN A 443 11.77 -19.30 -14.08
C ASN A 443 11.78 -20.57 -14.96
N GLY A 444 12.75 -20.71 -15.87
CA GLY A 444 12.70 -21.71 -16.93
C GLY A 444 11.71 -21.35 -18.04
N PRO A 445 11.47 -22.26 -19.00
CA PRO A 445 10.45 -22.07 -20.03
C PRO A 445 9.06 -21.84 -19.42
N GLU A 446 8.34 -20.81 -19.90
CA GLU A 446 7.05 -20.43 -19.33
C GLU A 446 6.01 -21.56 -19.34
N THR A 447 6.03 -22.39 -20.39
CA THR A 447 5.14 -23.54 -20.57
C THR A 447 5.36 -24.62 -19.50
N GLU A 448 6.60 -24.77 -19.05
CA GLU A 448 7.04 -25.78 -18.08
C GLU A 448 7.18 -25.21 -16.66
N PHE A 449 6.84 -23.93 -16.45
CA PHE A 449 7.00 -23.30 -15.16
C PHE A 449 6.16 -24.00 -14.08
N GLU A 450 6.87 -24.49 -13.07
CA GLU A 450 6.32 -25.00 -11.82
C GLU A 450 6.76 -24.06 -10.68
N HIS A 451 5.90 -23.80 -9.70
CA HIS A 451 6.24 -22.96 -8.54
C HIS A 451 7.35 -23.52 -7.64
N ARG A 452 7.92 -24.68 -7.99
CA ARG A 452 9.17 -25.20 -7.43
C ARG A 452 10.25 -24.86 -8.44
N HIS A 453 11.23 -24.03 -8.05
CA HIS A 453 12.38 -23.65 -8.87
C HIS A 453 12.80 -24.82 -9.76
N GLY A 454 12.43 -24.74 -11.04
CA GLY A 454 12.77 -25.77 -12.02
C GLY A 454 14.28 -25.93 -11.99
N ARG A 455 14.74 -27.18 -11.86
CA ARG A 455 16.17 -27.48 -11.84
C ARG A 455 16.72 -27.13 -13.22
N GLN A 456 17.29 -25.93 -13.37
CA GLN A 456 18.04 -25.60 -14.57
C GLN A 456 19.15 -26.64 -14.73
N THR A 457 19.28 -27.16 -15.95
CA THR A 457 20.27 -28.19 -16.28
C THR A 457 21.69 -27.63 -16.19
N GLU A 458 21.85 -26.33 -16.42
CA GLU A 458 23.12 -25.60 -16.32
C GLU A 458 22.92 -24.27 -15.57
N PRO A 459 23.88 -23.84 -14.74
CA PRO A 459 23.82 -22.56 -14.06
C PRO A 459 23.82 -21.42 -15.09
N PRO A 460 23.00 -20.38 -14.91
CA PRO A 460 22.89 -19.32 -15.90
C PRO A 460 24.17 -18.49 -15.96
N LEU A 461 24.48 -17.96 -17.14
CA LEU A 461 25.54 -16.97 -17.27
C LEU A 461 25.08 -15.68 -16.58
N VAL A 462 25.70 -15.38 -15.44
CA VAL A 462 25.44 -14.14 -14.70
C VAL A 462 26.67 -13.26 -14.81
N THR A 463 26.50 -12.12 -15.47
CA THR A 463 27.50 -11.05 -15.56
C THR A 463 26.80 -9.69 -15.40
N PRO A 464 27.51 -8.60 -15.04
CA PRO A 464 26.90 -7.27 -14.92
C PRO A 464 26.07 -6.85 -16.14
N GLU A 465 26.51 -7.23 -17.34
CA GLU A 465 25.86 -6.94 -18.63
C GLU A 465 24.51 -7.68 -18.79
N THR A 466 24.34 -8.83 -18.15
CA THR A 466 23.08 -9.61 -18.14
C THR A 466 22.08 -9.14 -17.10
N LEU A 467 22.53 -8.37 -16.09
CA LEU A 467 21.67 -7.96 -14.99
C LEU A 467 20.79 -6.77 -15.37
N ARG A 468 19.50 -6.89 -15.05
CA ARG A 468 18.52 -5.82 -15.17
C ARG A 468 17.83 -5.55 -13.84
N LEU A 469 17.59 -4.28 -13.55
CA LEU A 469 16.57 -3.90 -12.59
C LEU A 469 15.22 -3.92 -13.29
N ARG A 470 14.32 -4.76 -12.79
CA ARG A 470 12.90 -4.74 -13.15
C ARG A 470 12.14 -3.94 -12.11
N THR A 471 11.40 -2.94 -12.54
CA THR A 471 10.50 -2.18 -11.64
C THR A 471 9.08 -2.24 -12.15
N GLU A 472 8.14 -2.15 -11.23
CA GLU A 472 6.71 -2.12 -11.53
C GLU A 472 6.14 -0.89 -10.84
N ARG A 473 5.51 -0.03 -11.63
CA ARG A 473 4.67 1.06 -11.15
C ARG A 473 3.23 0.53 -11.15
N GLN A 474 2.66 0.44 -9.97
CA GLN A 474 1.44 -0.30 -9.71
C GLN A 474 0.34 0.65 -9.26
N THR A 475 -0.74 0.75 -10.02
CA THR A 475 -1.87 1.64 -9.75
C THR A 475 -3.09 0.85 -9.29
N LEU A 476 -3.84 1.40 -8.34
CA LEU A 476 -5.13 0.85 -7.91
C LEU A 476 -6.19 1.94 -8.01
N ARG A 477 -7.21 1.68 -8.81
CA ARG A 477 -8.32 2.62 -9.03
C ARG A 477 -9.64 1.87 -9.05
N ARG A 478 -10.63 2.37 -8.30
CA ARG A 478 -11.99 1.82 -8.34
C ARG A 478 -12.78 2.46 -9.47
N LEU A 479 -13.46 1.63 -10.24
CA LEU A 479 -14.40 2.05 -11.28
C LEU A 479 -15.77 2.46 -10.68
N PRO A 480 -16.34 3.61 -11.06
CA PRO A 480 -17.55 4.16 -10.46
C PRO A 480 -18.84 3.38 -10.72
N LEU A 481 -19.02 2.81 -11.91
CA LEU A 481 -20.23 2.10 -12.32
C LEU A 481 -20.21 0.66 -11.84
N SER A 482 -19.13 -0.08 -12.12
CA SER A 482 -19.03 -1.50 -11.78
C SER A 482 -18.48 -1.77 -10.37
N GLY A 483 -17.79 -0.81 -9.77
CA GLY A 483 -17.17 -0.96 -8.44
C GLY A 483 -15.91 -1.81 -8.41
N ALA A 484 -15.48 -2.36 -9.54
CA ALA A 484 -14.27 -3.15 -9.65
C ALA A 484 -13.03 -2.30 -9.36
N ILE A 485 -12.01 -2.92 -8.77
CA ILE A 485 -10.71 -2.28 -8.61
C ILE A 485 -9.81 -2.74 -9.76
N ILE A 486 -9.31 -1.78 -10.53
CA ILE A 486 -8.35 -2.01 -11.59
C ILE A 486 -6.96 -1.87 -11.00
N PHE A 487 -6.19 -2.94 -11.13
CA PHE A 487 -4.79 -3.00 -10.77
C PHE A 487 -3.95 -2.90 -12.05
N GLY A 488 -3.40 -1.71 -12.30
CA GLY A 488 -2.49 -1.46 -13.43
C GLY A 488 -1.04 -1.75 -13.02
N ILE A 489 -0.29 -2.43 -13.87
CA ILE A 489 1.11 -2.82 -13.62
C ILE A 489 1.97 -2.37 -14.80
N ARG A 490 2.53 -1.16 -14.70
CA ARG A 490 3.50 -0.64 -15.66
C ARG A 490 4.89 -1.18 -15.32
N THR A 491 5.39 -2.07 -16.15
CA THR A 491 6.73 -2.67 -15.98
C THR A 491 7.81 -1.85 -16.68
N TYR A 492 8.97 -1.69 -16.05
CA TYR A 492 10.20 -1.20 -16.68
C TYR A 492 11.35 -2.17 -16.45
N VAL A 493 12.25 -2.22 -17.42
CA VAL A 493 13.49 -3.01 -17.37
C VAL A 493 14.66 -2.10 -17.75
N ILE A 494 15.70 -2.05 -16.93
CA ILE A 494 16.90 -1.26 -17.19
C ILE A 494 18.18 -2.02 -16.79
N ALA A 495 19.24 -1.90 -17.61
CA ALA A 495 20.56 -2.44 -17.32
C ALA A 495 21.15 -1.91 -16.03
N VAL A 496 21.66 -2.83 -15.19
CA VAL A 496 22.39 -2.47 -13.97
C VAL A 496 23.61 -1.61 -14.30
N GLU A 497 24.27 -1.86 -15.44
CA GLU A 497 25.39 -1.02 -15.89
C GLU A 497 24.99 0.43 -16.19
N THR A 498 23.77 0.64 -16.69
CA THR A 498 23.26 2.00 -16.91
C THR A 498 23.00 2.68 -15.56
N LEU A 499 22.43 1.95 -14.60
CA LEU A 499 22.22 2.45 -13.24
C LEU A 499 23.54 2.74 -12.52
N ALA A 500 24.57 1.93 -12.75
CA ALA A 500 25.85 2.07 -12.07
C ALA A 500 26.62 3.34 -12.48
N LYS A 501 26.27 3.94 -13.62
CA LYS A 501 26.79 5.24 -14.08
C LYS A 501 26.10 6.42 -13.38
N GLU A 502 24.96 6.22 -12.73
CA GLU A 502 24.26 7.28 -12.02
C GLU A 502 24.98 7.60 -10.69
N PRO A 503 25.20 8.89 -10.38
CA PRO A 503 25.84 9.31 -9.12
C PRO A 503 25.18 8.69 -7.89
N ALA A 504 25.99 8.08 -7.01
CA ALA A 504 25.62 7.44 -5.75
C ALA A 504 24.58 6.30 -5.85
N VAL A 505 24.15 5.90 -7.04
CA VAL A 505 23.24 4.76 -7.22
C VAL A 505 23.92 3.41 -6.91
N PRO A 506 25.16 3.12 -7.34
CA PRO A 506 25.81 1.85 -7.03
C PRO A 506 25.85 1.55 -5.53
N GLY A 507 26.35 2.49 -4.73
CA GLY A 507 26.48 2.33 -3.27
C GLY A 507 25.14 2.12 -2.57
N ARG A 508 24.11 2.92 -2.93
CA ARG A 508 22.75 2.74 -2.38
C ARG A 508 22.14 1.41 -2.76
N MET A 509 22.30 0.99 -4.02
CA MET A 509 21.79 -0.29 -4.50
C MET A 509 22.47 -1.45 -3.75
N ALA A 510 23.80 -1.39 -3.59
CA ALA A 510 24.55 -2.40 -2.84
C ALA A 510 24.10 -2.45 -1.37
N SER A 511 23.93 -1.29 -0.72
CA SER A 511 23.37 -1.22 0.64
C SER A 511 21.97 -1.82 0.73
N ALA A 512 21.09 -1.53 -0.23
CA ALA A 512 19.72 -2.03 -0.23
C ALA A 512 19.67 -3.56 -0.38
N VAL A 513 20.51 -4.13 -1.26
CA VAL A 513 20.62 -5.58 -1.48
C VAL A 513 21.20 -6.28 -0.24
N ARG A 514 22.21 -5.69 0.41
CA ARG A 514 22.75 -6.18 1.69
C ARG A 514 21.72 -6.14 2.82
N GLY A 515 20.85 -5.12 2.82
CA GLY A 515 19.82 -4.92 3.83
C GLY A 515 18.62 -5.86 3.74
N TRP A 516 18.52 -6.70 2.70
CA TRP A 516 17.45 -7.69 2.59
C TRP A 516 17.56 -8.79 3.65
N PRO A 517 16.49 -9.08 4.41
CA PRO A 517 16.39 -10.30 5.20
C PRO A 517 16.50 -11.53 4.31
N GLU A 518 16.98 -12.65 4.87
CA GLU A 518 17.21 -13.89 4.12
C GLU A 518 15.96 -14.36 3.36
N SER A 519 14.77 -14.26 3.97
CA SER A 519 13.51 -14.60 3.31
C SER A 519 13.22 -13.76 2.06
N VAL A 520 13.60 -12.47 2.08
CA VAL A 520 13.42 -11.55 0.94
C VAL A 520 14.48 -11.81 -0.12
N ARG A 521 15.72 -12.07 0.30
CA ARG A 521 16.81 -12.44 -0.61
C ARG A 521 16.47 -13.72 -1.37
N ALA A 522 16.01 -14.76 -0.69
CA ALA A 522 15.57 -16.00 -1.31
C ALA A 522 14.39 -15.79 -2.27
N TYR A 523 13.36 -15.05 -1.84
CA TYR A 523 12.21 -14.72 -2.68
C TYR A 523 12.59 -13.96 -3.97
N LYS A 524 13.60 -13.09 -3.90
CA LYS A 524 14.11 -12.34 -5.07
C LYS A 524 15.20 -13.09 -5.85
N ALA A 525 15.40 -14.39 -5.60
CA ALA A 525 16.44 -15.20 -6.22
C ALA A 525 17.86 -14.66 -6.05
N GLY A 526 18.11 -13.93 -4.95
CA GLY A 526 19.37 -13.24 -4.68
C GLY A 526 20.58 -14.18 -4.54
N SER A 527 20.38 -15.47 -4.29
CA SER A 527 21.46 -16.47 -4.27
C SER A 527 22.07 -16.73 -5.66
N ILE A 528 21.37 -16.39 -6.74
CA ILE A 528 21.82 -16.65 -8.12
C ILE A 528 22.77 -15.54 -8.59
N TYR A 529 22.45 -14.29 -8.28
CA TYR A 529 23.16 -13.11 -8.81
C TYR A 529 23.81 -12.23 -7.75
N GLY A 530 23.51 -12.45 -6.46
CA GLY A 530 23.78 -11.49 -5.39
C GLY A 530 25.26 -11.12 -5.25
N ASP A 531 26.15 -12.11 -5.28
CA ASP A 531 27.59 -11.90 -5.11
C ASP A 531 28.17 -11.09 -6.27
N ILE A 532 27.84 -11.47 -7.51
CA ILE A 532 28.29 -10.80 -8.73
C ILE A 532 27.75 -9.36 -8.79
N LEU A 533 26.48 -9.17 -8.43
CA LEU A 533 25.87 -7.85 -8.37
C LEU A 533 26.57 -6.97 -7.32
N LEU A 534 26.80 -7.48 -6.11
CA LEU A 534 27.43 -6.71 -5.04
C LEU A 534 28.88 -6.35 -5.35
N GLU A 535 29.67 -7.30 -5.87
CA GLU A 535 31.05 -7.06 -6.30
C GLU A 535 31.13 -5.95 -7.36
N TYR A 536 30.26 -6.02 -8.38
CA TYR A 536 30.18 -5.00 -9.41
C TYR A 536 29.79 -3.62 -8.87
N LEU A 537 28.74 -3.56 -8.04
CA LEU A 537 28.24 -2.29 -7.50
C LEU A 537 29.25 -1.65 -6.52
N ASP A 538 29.96 -2.44 -5.72
CA ASP A 538 30.99 -1.92 -4.82
C ASP A 538 32.16 -1.32 -5.61
N ARG A 539 32.63 -2.03 -6.64
CA ARG A 539 33.66 -1.51 -7.53
C ARG A 539 33.23 -0.19 -8.17
N CYS A 540 32.01 -0.12 -8.70
CA CYS A 540 31.48 1.12 -9.26
C CYS A 540 31.31 2.24 -8.21
N ALA A 541 30.91 1.90 -6.98
CA ALA A 541 30.80 2.87 -5.90
C ALA A 541 32.18 3.45 -5.54
N GLN A 542 33.20 2.60 -5.39
CA GLN A 542 34.57 3.01 -5.14
C GLN A 542 35.12 3.88 -6.27
N GLU A 543 34.92 3.49 -7.54
CA GLU A 543 35.32 4.30 -8.69
C GLU A 543 34.63 5.68 -8.71
N GLN A 544 33.39 5.78 -8.24
CA GLN A 544 32.69 7.07 -8.09
C GLN A 544 33.30 7.90 -6.96
N GLU A 545 33.61 7.29 -5.81
CA GLU A 545 34.26 7.95 -4.68
C GLU A 545 35.64 8.48 -5.04
N GLU A 546 36.47 7.70 -5.75
CA GLU A 546 37.80 8.10 -6.23
C GLU A 546 37.74 9.28 -7.20
N LYS A 547 36.65 9.38 -7.99
CA LYS A 547 36.38 10.51 -8.90
C LYS A 547 35.75 11.71 -8.18
N GLY A 548 35.52 11.63 -6.87
CA GLY A 548 34.85 12.68 -6.09
C GLY A 548 33.36 12.86 -6.44
N ILE A 549 32.72 11.85 -7.04
CA ILE A 549 31.29 11.87 -7.34
C ILE A 549 30.54 11.58 -6.05
N VAL A 550 29.88 12.59 -5.52
CA VAL A 550 29.08 12.49 -4.30
C VAL A 550 27.59 12.43 -4.60
N GLU A 551 26.83 11.87 -3.67
CA GLU A 551 25.37 11.92 -3.69
C GLU A 551 24.93 13.39 -3.63
N ASP A 552 24.08 13.82 -4.56
CA ASP A 552 23.38 15.09 -4.44
C ASP A 552 22.22 14.91 -3.46
N PRO A 553 22.28 15.51 -2.25
CA PRO A 553 21.24 15.36 -1.24
C PRO A 553 19.90 15.97 -1.66
N MET A 554 19.87 16.84 -2.68
CA MET A 554 18.65 17.43 -3.23
C MET A 554 18.03 16.56 -4.34
N ARG A 555 18.78 15.61 -4.90
CA ARG A 555 18.32 14.72 -5.97
C ARG A 555 17.32 13.70 -5.42
N LYS A 556 16.04 14.02 -5.60
CA LYS A 556 14.96 13.06 -5.38
C LYS A 556 14.87 12.17 -6.61
N TYR A 557 14.98 10.86 -6.42
CA TYR A 557 14.61 9.92 -7.48
C TYR A 557 13.10 9.86 -7.58
N PRO A 558 12.54 9.74 -8.80
CA PRO A 558 11.12 9.50 -8.95
C PRO A 558 10.76 8.25 -8.12
N PHE A 559 9.75 8.40 -7.28
CA PHE A 559 9.21 7.34 -6.44
C PHE A 559 8.36 6.37 -7.23
#